data_AF-A0A1G1WKK1-F1
#
_entry.id   AF-A0A1G1WKK1-F1
#
_cell.length_a   1.000
_cell.length_b   1.000
_cell.length_c   1.000
_cell.angle_alpha   90.00
_cell.angle_beta   90.00
_cell.angle_gamma   90.00
#
_symmetry.space_group_name_H-M   'P 1'
#
loop_
_entity.id
_entity.type
_entity.pdbx_description
1 polymer ?
#
loop_
_entity_poly.entity_id
_entity_poly.type
_entity_poly.pdbx_seq_one_letter_code
_entity_poly.pdbx_strand_id
1 'polypeptide(L)'
;MRRTQLYLPEKTLEILKKEATETKRSVSEIVRETLDKRLRERKDSPASFLVEMALRAERLGYGGPGDLAEKHDEYLYGKKSPKWGYLYKNKKKTK
;
A
#
# COMPACT_ATOMS: atom_id res chain seq x y z
N MET A 1 -21.32 13.36 0.38
CA MET A 1 -20.81 13.46 -1.00
C MET A 1 -20.75 14.92 -1.42
N ARG A 2 -19.85 15.30 -2.34
CA ARG A 2 -19.82 16.64 -2.98
C ARG A 2 -20.39 16.54 -4.40
N ARG A 3 -21.10 17.57 -4.86
CA ARG A 3 -21.66 17.62 -6.23
C ARG A 3 -20.53 17.91 -7.22
N THR A 4 -20.44 17.09 -8.27
CA THR A 4 -19.49 17.27 -9.37
C THR A 4 -20.24 17.15 -10.69
N GLN A 5 -19.97 18.06 -11.62
CA GLN A 5 -20.48 17.99 -13.00
C GLN A 5 -19.36 17.48 -13.90
N LEU A 6 -19.68 16.53 -14.78
CA LEU A 6 -18.73 15.91 -15.70
C LEU A 6 -19.35 15.90 -17.09
N TYR A 7 -18.57 16.32 -18.09
CA TYR A 7 -18.92 16.14 -19.49
C TYR A 7 -18.45 14.75 -19.94
N LEU A 8 -19.37 13.96 -20.48
CA LEU A 8 -19.09 12.61 -20.99
C LEU A 8 -19.37 12.58 -22.50
N PRO A 9 -18.55 11.88 -23.30
CA PRO A 9 -18.91 11.58 -24.69
C PRO A 9 -20.25 10.84 -24.75
N GLU A 10 -21.06 11.12 -25.77
CA GLU A 10 -22.40 10.54 -25.93
C GLU A 10 -22.37 9.01 -25.89
N LYS A 11 -21.44 8.40 -26.64
CA LYS A 11 -21.23 6.95 -26.66
C LYS A 11 -20.99 6.36 -25.25
N THR A 12 -20.23 7.06 -24.41
CA THR A 12 -19.97 6.62 -23.04
C THR A 12 -21.23 6.68 -22.19
N LEU A 13 -22.02 7.74 -22.34
CA LEU A 13 -23.28 7.87 -21.62
C LEU A 13 -24.30 6.80 -22.04
N GLU A 14 -24.35 6.45 -23.33
CA GLU A 14 -25.20 5.36 -23.83
C GLU A 14 -24.83 4.01 -23.23
N ILE A 15 -23.53 3.69 -23.17
CA ILE A 15 -23.04 2.44 -22.55
C ILE A 15 -23.46 2.39 -21.08
N LEU A 16 -23.22 3.47 -20.33
CA LEU A 16 -23.58 3.54 -18.91
C LEU A 16 -25.10 3.42 -18.68
N LYS A 17 -25.92 3.99 -19.55
CA LYS A 17 -27.39 3.85 -19.49
C LYS A 17 -27.82 2.41 -19.75
N LYS A 18 -27.23 1.76 -20.75
CA LYS A 18 -27.51 0.35 -21.06
C LYS A 18 -27.17 -0.55 -19.87
N GLU A 19 -25.99 -0.37 -19.29
CA GLU A 19 -25.55 -1.12 -18.10
C GLU A 19 -26.46 -0.86 -16.89
N ALA A 20 -26.88 0.39 -16.68
CA ALA A 20 -27.84 0.77 -15.65
C ALA A 20 -29.18 0.02 -15.80
N THR A 21 -29.68 -0.09 -17.03
CA THR A 21 -30.91 -0.83 -17.33
C THR A 21 -30.74 -2.33 -17.08
N GLU A 22 -29.66 -2.93 -17.57
CA GLU A 22 -29.37 -4.36 -17.41
C GLU A 22 -29.19 -4.77 -15.93
N THR A 23 -28.52 -3.92 -15.15
CA THR A 23 -28.21 -4.19 -13.74
C THR A 23 -29.28 -3.68 -12.76
N LYS A 24 -30.30 -2.95 -13.24
CA LYS A 24 -31.32 -2.27 -12.42
C LYS A 24 -30.74 -1.30 -11.39
N ARG A 25 -29.64 -0.63 -11.76
CA ARG A 25 -28.92 0.35 -10.91
C ARG A 25 -28.98 1.72 -11.54
N SER A 26 -28.65 2.77 -10.77
CA SER A 26 -28.56 4.11 -11.34
C SER A 26 -27.23 4.33 -12.07
N VAL A 27 -27.23 5.11 -13.15
CA VAL A 27 -26.00 5.53 -13.86
C VAL A 27 -24.99 6.14 -12.88
N SER A 28 -25.46 6.97 -11.96
CA SER A 28 -24.61 7.60 -10.94
C SER A 28 -23.96 6.58 -10.00
N GLU A 29 -24.62 5.47 -9.71
CA GLU A 29 -24.07 4.41 -8.86
C GLU A 29 -22.98 3.63 -9.58
N ILE A 30 -23.22 3.25 -10.83
CA ILE A 30 -22.23 2.60 -11.70
C ILE A 30 -20.99 3.49 -11.82
N VAL A 31 -21.18 4.78 -12.19
CA VAL A 31 -20.08 5.73 -12.31
C VAL A 31 -19.26 5.82 -11.01
N ARG A 32 -19.91 5.87 -9.85
CA ARG A 32 -19.20 5.91 -8.56
C ARG A 32 -18.39 4.65 -8.33
N GLU A 33 -18.98 3.48 -8.54
CA GLU A 33 -18.30 2.20 -8.31
C GLU A 33 -17.12 2.02 -9.27
N THR A 34 -17.31 2.30 -10.55
CA THR A 34 -16.24 2.22 -11.55
C THR A 34 -15.08 3.15 -11.20
N LEU A 35 -15.38 4.39 -10.78
CA LEU A 35 -14.35 5.34 -10.36
C LEU A 35 -13.65 4.89 -9.07
N ASP A 36 -14.40 4.43 -8.06
CA ASP A 36 -13.81 3.97 -6.80
C ASP A 36 -12.91 2.76 -7.02
N LYS A 37 -13.37 1.76 -7.79
CA LYS A 37 -12.59 0.59 -8.16
C LYS A 37 -11.29 0.99 -8.87
N ARG A 38 -11.39 1.86 -9.88
CA ARG A 38 -10.22 2.32 -10.65
C ARG A 38 -9.23 3.12 -9.79
N LEU A 39 -9.72 3.91 -8.85
CA LEU A 39 -8.89 4.71 -7.96
C LEU A 39 -8.22 3.86 -6.88
N ARG A 40 -8.89 2.81 -6.37
CA ARG A 40 -8.29 1.82 -5.47
C ARG A 40 -7.18 1.05 -6.18
N GLU A 41 -7.46 0.52 -7.38
CA GLU A 41 -6.45 -0.16 -8.21
C GLU A 41 -5.24 0.74 -8.54
N ARG A 42 -5.42 2.06 -8.65
CA ARG A 42 -4.30 3.02 -8.82
C ARG A 42 -3.53 3.29 -7.53
N LYS A 43 -4.17 3.20 -6.36
CA LYS A 43 -3.50 3.38 -5.06
C LYS A 43 -2.65 2.18 -4.68
N ASP A 44 -2.91 1.01 -5.26
CA ASP A 44 -2.20 -0.23 -5.01
C ASP A 44 -0.92 -0.37 -5.87
N SER A 45 -0.14 0.70 -6.06
CA SER A 45 1.25 0.51 -6.47
C SER A 45 1.99 -0.12 -5.28
N PRO A 46 2.80 -1.18 -5.49
CA PRO A 46 3.61 -1.76 -4.42
C PRO A 46 4.44 -0.70 -3.69
N ALA A 47 4.90 0.33 -4.40
CA ALA A 47 5.64 1.44 -3.83
C ALA A 47 4.78 2.33 -2.90
N SER A 48 3.54 2.67 -3.29
CA SER A 48 2.67 3.50 -2.44
C SER A 48 2.24 2.74 -1.18
N PHE A 49 2.01 1.44 -1.28
CA PHE A 49 1.74 0.59 -0.13
C PHE A 49 2.92 0.56 0.86
N LEU A 50 4.15 0.42 0.36
CA LEU A 50 5.36 0.46 1.21
C LEU A 50 5.56 1.81 1.89
N VAL A 51 5.29 2.92 1.18
CA VAL A 51 5.35 4.27 1.76
C VAL A 51 4.27 4.46 2.83
N GLU A 52 3.04 4.00 2.58
CA GLU A 52 1.97 4.07 3.58
C GLU A 52 2.31 3.27 4.86
N MET A 53 2.88 2.08 4.68
CA MET A 53 3.37 1.24 5.77
C MET A 53 4.46 1.94 6.59
N ALA A 54 5.43 2.58 5.93
CA ALA A 54 6.49 3.34 6.60
C ALA A 54 5.91 4.52 7.42
N LEU A 55 5.03 5.33 6.81
CA LEU A 55 4.37 6.45 7.50
C LEU A 55 3.47 5.99 8.65
N ARG A 56 2.88 4.80 8.55
CA ARG A 56 2.10 4.20 9.65
C ARG A 56 3.01 3.74 10.78
N ALA A 57 4.14 3.11 10.47
CA ALA A 57 5.12 2.68 11.46
C ALA A 57 5.66 3.88 12.26
N GLU A 58 6.00 4.98 11.58
CA GLU A 58 6.44 6.22 12.21
C GLU A 58 5.38 6.80 13.16
N ARG A 59 4.12 6.89 12.73
CA ARG A 59 3.01 7.37 13.57
C ARG A 59 2.77 6.53 14.82
N LEU A 60 3.05 5.22 14.75
CA LEU A 60 2.91 4.30 15.88
C LEU A 60 4.17 4.26 16.76
N GLY A 61 5.19 5.07 16.46
CA GLY A 61 6.45 5.11 17.19
C GLY A 61 7.36 3.91 16.94
N TYR A 62 7.08 3.10 15.90
CA TYR A 62 8.02 2.07 15.48
C TYR A 62 9.21 2.74 14.79
N GLY A 63 10.37 2.62 15.41
CA GLY A 63 11.64 3.13 14.90
C GLY A 63 12.68 2.01 14.78
N GLY A 64 13.78 2.35 14.13
CA GLY A 64 14.95 1.48 14.02
C GLY A 64 16.23 2.30 13.89
N PRO A 65 17.39 1.64 13.93
CA PRO A 65 18.67 2.28 13.64
C PRO A 65 18.63 2.98 12.27
N GLY A 66 19.24 4.17 12.16
CA GLY A 66 19.27 4.92 10.90
C GLY A 66 19.97 4.18 9.75
N ASP A 67 20.81 3.19 10.07
CA ASP A 67 21.52 2.33 9.13
C ASP A 67 20.82 0.96 8.91
N LEU A 68 19.57 0.81 9.35
CA LEU A 68 18.84 -0.47 9.27
C LEU A 68 18.69 -0.97 7.83
N ALA A 69 18.48 -0.07 6.86
CA ALA A 69 18.37 -0.44 5.45
C ALA A 69 19.67 -1.05 4.92
N GLU A 70 20.82 -0.53 5.35
CA GLU A 70 22.15 -0.99 4.89
C GLU A 70 22.64 -2.22 5.65
N LYS A 71 22.33 -2.31 6.96
CA LYS A 71 22.85 -3.36 7.86
C LYS A 71 21.77 -4.32 8.34
N HIS A 72 20.68 -4.47 7.60
CA HIS A 72 19.56 -5.35 7.93
C HIS A 72 20.02 -6.76 8.32
N ASP A 73 20.99 -7.33 7.59
CA ASP A 73 21.57 -8.64 7.91
C ASP A 73 22.28 -8.67 9.27
N GLU A 74 22.97 -7.59 9.67
CA GLU A 74 23.65 -7.53 10.97
C GLU A 74 22.64 -7.55 12.13
N TYR A 75 21.49 -6.89 11.95
CA TYR A 75 20.40 -6.82 12.92
C TYR A 75 19.50 -8.07 12.90
N LEU A 76 19.33 -8.72 11.76
CA LEU A 76 18.50 -9.92 11.66
C LEU A 76 19.27 -11.19 12.03
N TYR A 77 20.51 -11.32 11.55
CA TYR A 77 21.27 -12.58 11.61
C TYR A 77 22.69 -12.43 12.18
N GLY A 78 23.19 -11.20 12.32
CA GLY A 78 24.55 -10.92 12.77
C GLY A 78 24.70 -10.72 14.28
N LYS A 79 25.80 -10.06 14.65
CA LYS A 79 26.20 -9.82 16.06
C LYS A 79 25.19 -8.99 16.84
N LYS A 80 24.47 -8.11 16.15
CA LYS A 80 23.45 -7.23 16.72
C LYS A 80 22.06 -7.88 16.76
N SER A 81 21.92 -9.11 16.24
CA SER A 81 20.67 -9.85 16.30
C SER A 81 20.31 -10.20 17.75
N PRO A 82 19.11 -9.81 18.23
CA PRO A 82 18.65 -10.21 19.56
C PRO A 82 18.54 -11.74 19.69
N LYS A 83 18.21 -12.41 18.59
CA LYS A 83 18.03 -13.87 18.55
C LYS A 83 19.33 -14.62 18.34
N TRP A 84 20.19 -14.18 17.42
CA TRP A 84 21.35 -14.97 16.99
C TRP A 84 22.71 -14.38 17.41
N GLY A 85 22.74 -13.18 17.98
CA GLY A 85 23.97 -12.46 18.30
C GLY A 85 24.90 -13.21 19.27
N TYR A 86 24.34 -14.08 20.12
CA TYR A 86 25.11 -14.89 21.07
C TYR A 86 26.10 -15.85 20.38
N LEU A 87 25.77 -16.35 19.19
CA LEU A 87 26.64 -17.27 18.43
C LEU A 87 27.96 -16.60 18.01
N TYR A 88 27.97 -15.28 17.86
CA TYR A 88 29.14 -14.51 17.45
C TYR A 88 30.00 -14.03 18.63
N LYS A 89 29.47 -14.05 19.86
CA LYS A 89 30.23 -13.70 21.06
C LYS A 89 31.19 -14.83 21.46
N ASN A 90 30.79 -16.08 21.25
CA ASN A 90 31.56 -17.25 21.68
C ASN A 90 32.74 -17.61 20.75
N LYS A 91 32.76 -17.12 19.50
CA LYS A 91 33.90 -17.31 18.57
C LYS A 91 35.17 -16.55 18.96
N LYS A 92 35.11 -15.58 19.87
CA LYS A 92 36.29 -14.80 20.30
C LYS A 92 37.07 -15.43 21.45
N LYS A 93 36.57 -16.51 22.08
CA LYS A 93 37.22 -17.16 23.24
C LYS A 93 38.12 -18.35 22.89
N THR A 94 38.21 -18.72 21.62
CA THR A 94 39.08 -19.78 21.12
C THR A 94 40.15 -19.19 20.22
N LYS A 95 41.12 -18.51 20.81
CA LYS A 95 42.43 -18.24 20.24
C LYS A 95 43.44 -18.09 21.38
#